data_AF-A0A5C3LPP1-F1
#
_entry.id   AF-A0A5C3LPP1-F1
#
_cell.length_a   1.000
_cell.length_b   1.000
_cell.length_c   1.000
_cell.angle_alpha   90.00
_cell.angle_beta   90.00
_cell.angle_gamma   90.00
#
_symmetry.space_group_name_H-M   'P 1'
#
loop_
_entity.id
_entity.type
_entity.pdbx_description
1 polymer ?
#
loop_
_entity_poly.entity_id
_entity_poly.type
_entity_poly.pdbx_seq_one_letter_code
_entity_poly.pdbx_strand_id
1 'polypeptide(L)'
;MGAMMGGGVGLTIGFIFGSWSIIRHGAGPRGFMATLSQYMLSSAATFSFFLAIGSVIRSDSQTMIPPHLQALQLQLASADPVLRSKFQGAQLMRARWEQERKRQQPSSN
;
A
#
# COMPACT_ATOMS: atom_id res chain seq x y z
N MET A 1 -1.50 -1.35 6.23
CA MET A 1 -0.51 -0.93 5.21
C MET A 1 0.24 -2.10 4.59
N GLY A 2 0.73 -3.07 5.38
CA GLY A 2 1.57 -4.17 4.88
C GLY A 2 0.94 -5.04 3.80
N ALA A 3 -0.33 -5.43 3.96
CA ALA A 3 -1.05 -6.24 2.96
C ALA A 3 -1.14 -5.54 1.58
N MET A 4 -1.52 -4.26 1.55
CA MET A 4 -1.63 -3.50 0.30
C MET A 4 -0.27 -3.30 -0.38
N MET A 5 0.77 -2.93 0.37
CA MET A 5 2.12 -2.80 -0.21
C MET A 5 2.66 -4.14 -0.67
N GLY A 6 2.48 -5.20 0.11
CA GLY A 6 2.91 -6.55 -0.24
C GLY A 6 2.19 -7.10 -1.47
N GLY A 7 0.90 -6.81 -1.61
CA GLY A 7 0.13 -7.15 -2.81
C GLY A 7 0.66 -6.42 -4.04
N GLY A 8 0.88 -5.11 -3.94
CA GLY A 8 1.44 -4.32 -5.04
C GLY A 8 2.83 -4.79 -5.48
N VAL A 9 3.75 -4.98 -4.53
CA VAL A 9 5.10 -5.47 -4.83
C VAL A 9 5.07 -6.89 -5.39
N GLY A 10 4.25 -7.77 -4.81
CA GLY A 10 4.14 -9.15 -5.27
C GLY A 10 3.51 -9.29 -6.66
N LEU A 11 2.55 -8.43 -7.03
CA LEU A 11 2.04 -8.37 -8.40
C LEU A 11 3.13 -7.93 -9.39
N THR A 12 3.94 -6.92 -9.05
CA THR A 12 5.00 -6.42 -9.95
C THR A 12 6.12 -7.44 -10.12
N ILE A 13 6.59 -8.06 -9.04
CA ILE A 13 7.63 -9.10 -9.10
C ILE A 13 7.10 -10.33 -9.84
N GLY A 14 5.87 -10.75 -9.53
CA GLY A 14 5.21 -11.86 -10.22
C GLY A 14 4.97 -11.58 -11.70
N PHE A 15 4.77 -10.33 -12.10
CA PHE A 15 4.68 -9.93 -13.51
C PHE A 15 6.03 -10.03 -14.21
N ILE A 16 7.12 -9.55 -13.59
CA ILE A 16 8.47 -9.62 -14.16
C ILE A 16 8.92 -11.08 -14.30
N PHE A 17 8.85 -11.86 -13.21
CA PHE A 17 9.25 -13.27 -13.24
C PHE A 17 8.31 -14.12 -14.09
N GLY A 18 7.01 -13.85 -14.06
CA GLY A 18 6.02 -14.53 -14.90
C GLY A 18 6.28 -14.28 -16.38
N SER A 19 6.48 -13.02 -16.78
CA SER A 19 6.81 -12.67 -18.17
C SER A 19 8.13 -13.30 -18.61
N TRP A 20 9.16 -13.25 -17.76
CA TRP A 20 10.45 -13.87 -18.05
C TRP A 20 10.35 -15.39 -18.18
N SER A 21 9.59 -16.04 -17.30
CA SER A 21 9.34 -17.49 -17.34
C SER A 21 8.64 -17.91 -18.63
N ILE A 22 7.66 -17.12 -19.09
CA ILE A 22 6.94 -17.41 -20.34
C ILE A 22 7.83 -17.20 -21.57
N ILE A 23 8.67 -16.17 -21.60
CA ILE A 23 9.62 -15.94 -22.70
C ILE A 23 10.63 -17.10 -22.80
N ARG A 24 11.07 -17.64 -21.66
CA ARG A 24 12.09 -18.71 -21.60
C ARG A 24 11.53 -20.12 -21.79
N HIS A 25 10.39 -20.44 -21.19
CA HIS A 25 9.84 -21.81 -21.13
C HIS A 25 8.56 -21.97 -21.95
N GLY A 26 8.08 -20.90 -22.60
CA GLY A 26 6.82 -20.88 -23.33
C GLY A 26 5.61 -20.72 -22.41
N ALA A 27 4.47 -20.37 -23.01
CA ALA A 27 3.24 -20.03 -22.29
C ALA A 27 2.51 -21.24 -21.64
N GLY A 28 3.09 -22.44 -21.69
CA GLY A 28 2.50 -23.68 -21.23
C GLY A 28 1.18 -24.05 -21.95
N PRO A 29 0.60 -25.22 -21.66
CA PRO A 29 -0.64 -25.69 -22.27
C PRO A 29 -1.88 -24.87 -21.84
N ARG A 30 -1.75 -24.07 -20.77
CA ARG A 30 -2.82 -23.23 -20.22
C ARG A 30 -2.83 -21.80 -20.78
N GLY A 31 -1.89 -21.46 -21.66
CA GLY A 31 -1.79 -20.15 -22.28
C GLY A 31 -1.11 -19.08 -21.43
N PHE A 32 -0.81 -17.94 -22.07
CA PHE A 32 0.03 -16.86 -21.51
C PHE A 32 -0.62 -16.21 -20.28
N MET A 33 -1.91 -15.90 -20.35
CA MET A 33 -2.59 -15.20 -19.26
C MET A 33 -2.79 -16.06 -18.02
N ALA A 34 -3.05 -17.36 -18.18
CA ALA A 34 -3.21 -18.25 -17.03
C ALA A 34 -1.88 -18.46 -16.29
N THR A 35 -0.79 -18.67 -17.03
CA THR A 35 0.54 -18.78 -16.41
C THR A 35 0.96 -17.47 -15.77
N LEU A 36 0.88 -16.34 -16.48
CA LEU A 36 1.25 -15.03 -15.95
C LEU A 36 0.47 -14.66 -14.69
N SER A 37 -0.87 -14.78 -14.75
CA SER A 37 -1.72 -14.46 -13.60
C SER A 37 -1.41 -15.36 -12.40
N GLN A 38 -1.04 -16.62 -12.61
CA GLN A 38 -0.68 -17.51 -11.51
C GLN A 38 0.62 -17.10 -10.80
N TYR A 39 1.64 -16.65 -11.55
CA TYR A 39 2.86 -16.08 -10.95
C TYR A 39 2.57 -14.78 -10.19
N MET A 40 1.75 -13.91 -10.77
CA MET A 40 1.32 -12.64 -10.16
C MET A 40 0.52 -12.87 -8.88
N LEU A 41 -0.50 -13.73 -8.92
CA LEU A 41 -1.40 -13.99 -7.80
C LEU A 41 -0.66 -14.70 -6.65
N SER A 42 0.14 -15.71 -6.98
CA SER A 42 0.93 -16.45 -5.99
C SER A 42 1.92 -15.53 -5.26
N SER A 43 2.65 -14.70 -6.01
CA SER A 43 3.61 -13.76 -5.43
C SER A 43 2.92 -12.66 -4.63
N ALA A 44 1.80 -12.12 -5.12
CA ALA A 44 1.00 -11.15 -4.40
C ALA A 44 0.45 -11.72 -3.09
N ALA A 45 -0.04 -12.96 -3.11
CA ALA A 45 -0.59 -13.61 -1.92
C ALA A 45 0.48 -13.82 -0.83
N THR A 46 1.66 -14.35 -1.17
CA THR A 46 2.71 -14.60 -0.18
C THR A 46 3.25 -13.31 0.42
N PHE A 47 3.60 -12.34 -0.42
CA PHE A 47 4.13 -11.07 0.07
C PHE A 47 3.07 -10.29 0.86
N SER A 48 1.82 -10.22 0.39
CA SER A 48 0.75 -9.56 1.15
C SER A 48 0.49 -10.24 2.49
N PHE A 49 0.53 -11.57 2.57
CA PHE A 49 0.34 -12.33 3.82
C PHE A 49 1.45 -12.05 4.84
N PHE A 50 2.72 -12.23 4.46
CA PHE A 50 3.84 -12.00 5.38
C PHE A 50 3.97 -10.53 5.80
N LEU A 51 3.78 -9.59 4.87
CA LEU A 51 3.80 -8.16 5.19
C LEU A 51 2.57 -7.74 5.99
N ALA A 52 1.42 -8.40 5.85
CA ALA A 52 0.25 -8.17 6.70
C ALA A 52 0.57 -8.50 8.15
N ILE A 53 1.11 -9.70 8.41
CA ILE A 53 1.51 -10.14 9.76
C ILE A 53 2.56 -9.20 10.35
N GLY A 54 3.63 -8.91 9.59
CA GLY A 54 4.66 -7.97 10.05
C GLY A 54 4.10 -6.57 10.33
N SER A 55 3.09 -6.13 9.57
CA SER A 55 2.44 -4.85 9.84
C SER A 55 1.58 -4.85 11.09
N VAL A 56 0.91 -5.96 11.42
CA VAL A 56 0.15 -6.09 12.68
C VAL A 56 1.10 -6.09 13.88
N ILE A 57 2.18 -6.88 13.82
CA ILE A 57 3.19 -6.95 14.89
C ILE A 57 3.85 -5.58 15.11
N ARG A 58 4.23 -4.88 14.04
CA ARG A 58 4.83 -3.54 14.14
C ARG A 58 3.82 -2.49 14.61
N SER A 59 2.54 -2.68 14.35
CA SER A 59 1.50 -1.77 14.83
C SER A 59 1.30 -1.90 16.35
N ASP A 60 1.36 -3.11 16.90
CA ASP A 60 1.25 -3.34 18.36
C ASP A 60 2.42 -2.68 19.13
N SER A 61 3.64 -2.75 18.59
CA SER A 61 4.81 -2.12 19.23
C SER A 61 4.76 -0.59 19.19
N GLN A 62 4.10 0.02 18.20
CA GLN A 62 3.88 1.47 18.15
C GLN A 62 2.87 1.94 19.21
N THR A 63 1.96 1.09 19.66
CA THR A 63 0.98 1.39 20.73
C THR A 63 1.60 1.31 22.12
N MET A 64 2.72 0.59 22.29
CA MET A 64 3.47 0.49 23.55
C MET A 64 4.49 1.61 23.78
N ILE A 65 4.60 2.61 22.90
CA ILE A 65 5.53 3.73 23.11
C ILE A 65 5.00 4.60 24.26
N PRO A 66 5.78 4.82 25.33
CA PRO A 66 5.38 5.72 26.42
C PRO A 66 5.02 7.12 25.88
N PRO A 67 3.95 7.76 26.36
CA PRO A 67 3.42 9.00 25.78
C PRO A 67 4.45 10.15 25.74
N HIS A 68 5.43 10.16 26.64
CA HIS A 68 6.51 11.15 26.65
C HIS A 68 7.53 10.95 25.51
N LEU A 69 7.87 9.69 25.17
CA LEU A 69 8.74 9.40 24.03
C LEU A 69 8.02 9.58 22.71
N GLN A 70 6.70 9.33 22.68
CA GLN A 70 5.88 9.60 21.50
C GLN A 70 5.84 11.10 21.17
N ALA A 71 5.73 11.98 22.18
CA ALA A 71 5.80 13.42 21.98
C ALA A 71 7.18 13.86 21.44
N LEU A 72 8.27 13.29 21.95
CA LEU A 72 9.62 13.58 21.45
C LEU A 72 9.80 13.10 20.01
N GLN A 73 9.32 11.90 19.69
CA GLN A 73 9.38 11.34 18.34
C GLN A 73 8.52 12.16 17.37
N LEU A 74 7.35 12.66 17.80
CA LEU A 74 6.53 13.56 17.00
C LEU A 74 7.21 14.93 16.79
N GLN A 75 7.92 15.45 17.79
CA GLN A 75 8.73 16.66 17.63
C GLN A 75 9.87 16.44 16.63
N LEU A 76 10.61 15.33 16.74
CA LEU A 76 11.66 14.94 15.80
C LEU A 76 11.12 14.67 14.38
N ALA A 77 9.98 13.99 14.26
CA ALA A 77 9.32 13.72 12.98
C ALA A 77 8.69 14.99 12.37
N SER A 78 8.30 15.97 13.19
CA SER A 78 7.83 17.28 12.73
C SER A 78 8.96 18.20 12.27
N ALA A 79 10.19 17.93 12.70
CA ALA A 79 11.39 18.60 12.21
C ALA A 79 11.79 18.14 10.80
N ASP A 80 11.23 17.01 10.33
CA ASP A 80 11.54 16.46 9.01
C ASP A 80 10.67 17.12 7.90
N PRO A 81 11.25 17.97 7.04
CA PRO A 81 10.49 18.76 6.06
C PRO A 81 9.74 17.89 5.03
N VAL A 82 10.20 16.66 4.80
CA VAL A 82 9.59 15.71 3.86
C VAL A 82 8.29 15.12 4.42
N LEU A 83 8.21 14.89 5.72
CA LEU A 83 6.98 14.44 6.36
C LEU A 83 5.93 15.56 6.33
N ARG A 84 6.35 16.80 6.58
CA ARG A 84 5.50 18.00 6.58
C ARG A 84 4.77 18.21 5.24
N SER A 85 5.46 18.02 4.12
CA SER A 85 4.86 18.18 2.79
C SER A 85 3.80 17.11 2.49
N LYS A 86 4.04 15.86 2.91
CA LYS A 86 3.07 14.76 2.76
C LYS A 86 1.81 14.99 3.59
N PHE A 87 1.95 15.46 4.83
CA PHE A 87 0.81 15.80 5.68
C PHE A 87 -0.01 16.98 5.12
N GLN A 88 0.66 18.02 4.60
CA GLN A 88 -0.02 19.15 3.94
C GLN A 88 -0.78 18.70 2.67
N GLY A 89 -0.18 17.85 1.84
CA GLY A 89 -0.84 17.31 0.66
C GLY A 89 -2.09 16.49 0.99
N ALA A 90 -2.03 15.65 2.02
CA ALA A 90 -3.18 14.85 2.46
C ALA A 90 -4.33 15.73 3.00
N GLN A 91 -4.02 16.81 3.72
CA GLN A 91 -5.03 17.74 4.20
C GLN A 91 -5.69 18.53 3.06
N LEU A 92 -4.91 18.98 2.07
CA LEU A 92 -5.45 19.67 0.89
C LEU A 92 -6.37 18.78 0.07
N MET A 93 -6.03 17.50 -0.08
CA MET A 93 -6.87 16.53 -0.79
C MET A 93 -8.20 16.29 -0.05
N ARG A 94 -8.18 16.20 1.29
CA ARG A 94 -9.39 16.07 2.10
C ARG A 94 -10.27 17.31 2.02
N ALA A 95 -9.67 18.51 2.10
CA ALA A 95 -10.39 19.77 1.98
C ALA A 95 -11.05 19.91 0.59
N ARG A 96 -10.36 19.54 -0.50
CA ARG A 96 -10.95 19.51 -1.84
C ARG A 96 -12.10 18.49 -1.94
N TRP A 97 -11.93 17.31 -1.36
CA TRP A 97 -12.97 16.28 -1.37
C TRP A 97 -14.22 16.72 -0.61
N GLU A 98 -14.07 17.41 0.52
CA GLU A 98 -15.18 17.98 1.27
C GLU A 98 -15.88 19.12 0.51
N GLN A 99 -15.12 19.95 -0.21
CA GLN A 99 -15.69 20.96 -1.11
C GLN A 99 -16.49 20.32 -2.25
N GLU A 100 -15.99 19.23 -2.84
CA GLU A 100 -16.69 18.49 -3.88
C GLU A 100 -17.97 17.81 -3.35
N ARG A 101 -17.92 17.25 -2.13
CA ARG A 101 -19.09 16.67 -1.46
C ARG A 101 -20.18 17.71 -1.18
N LYS A 102 -19.80 18.95 -0.83
CA LYS A 102 -20.75 20.05 -0.64
C LYS A 102 -21.37 20.52 -1.95
N ARG A 103 -20.65 20.43 -3.08
CA ARG A 103 -21.18 20.72 -4.43
C ARG A 103 -22.16 19.65 -4.93
N GLN A 104 -22.02 18.41 -4.47
CA GLN A 104 -22.87 17.29 -4.86
C GLN A 104 -24.04 17.03 -3.91
N GLN A 105 -24.39 17.95 -3.01
CA GLN A 105 -25.67 17.88 -2.28
C GLN A 105 -26.74 18.55 -3.15
N PRO A 106 -27.51 17.81 -3.99
CA PRO A 106 -28.64 18.39 -4.70
C PRO A 106 -29.66 18.84 -3.66
N SER A 107 -30.14 20.07 -3.82
CA SER A 107 -31.31 20.60 -3.13
C SER A 107 -32.52 19.68 -3.39
N SER A 108 -32.76 18.72 -2.50
CA SER A 108 -34.04 18.03 -2.40
C SER A 108 -35.03 19.01 -1.78
N ASN A 109 -35.86 19.60 -2.63
CA ASN A 109 -37.12 20.24 -2.25
C ASN A 109 -38.10 19.17 -1.75
#